data_AF-A0A1B9MYQ7-F1
#
_entry.id   AF-A0A1B9MYQ7-F1
#
_cell.length_a   1.000
_cell.length_b   1.000
_cell.length_c   1.000
_cell.angle_alpha   90.00
_cell.angle_beta   90.00
_cell.angle_gamma   90.00
#
_symmetry.space_group_name_H-M   'P 1'
#
loop_
_entity.id
_entity.type
_entity.pdbx_description
1 polymer ?
#
loop_
_entity_poly.entity_id
_entity_poly.type
_entity_poly.pdbx_seq_one_letter_code
_entity_poly.pdbx_strand_id
1 'polypeptide(L)'
;MVDVFGLSECGGGKVKKGSGIPDYHANNFTDKLVNMRQVDGNEVFYKYHGKTNRLGRDFNYVTNKKYASEIALREDLAILKEWGVKMEYVTTFKPQKGTWIAEGTAAPQISSDGLEKLMGGGYQGLINIKELPKSTIIKTEKVNF
;
A
#
# COMPACT_ATOMS: atom_id res chain seq x y z
N MET A 1 -35.30 -32.75 12.69
CA MET A 1 -36.11 -31.62 12.19
C MET A 1 -35.18 -30.70 11.42
N VAL A 2 -35.45 -30.50 10.13
CA VAL A 2 -34.80 -29.51 9.28
C VAL A 2 -35.71 -28.29 9.23
N ASP A 3 -35.15 -27.09 9.37
CA ASP A 3 -35.91 -25.85 9.29
C ASP A 3 -36.19 -25.46 7.84
N VAL A 4 -37.44 -25.06 7.61
CA VAL A 4 -38.09 -24.79 6.33
C VAL A 4 -37.97 -23.29 6.06
N PHE A 5 -37.09 -22.92 5.12
CA PHE A 5 -36.82 -21.57 4.60
C PHE A 5 -36.25 -20.53 5.58
N GLY A 6 -34.94 -20.26 5.47
CA GLY A 6 -34.40 -18.99 5.98
C GLY A 6 -32.88 -18.93 6.05
N LEU A 7 -32.23 -18.71 4.90
CA LEU A 7 -30.91 -18.04 4.79
C LEU A 7 -29.92 -18.33 5.93
N SER A 8 -29.27 -19.50 5.90
CA SER A 8 -28.11 -19.75 6.77
C SER A 8 -26.92 -18.93 6.30
N GLU A 9 -26.77 -17.77 6.94
CA GLU A 9 -25.53 -17.07 7.21
C GLU A 9 -24.61 -16.84 6.00
N CYS A 10 -24.90 -15.79 5.24
CA CYS A 10 -23.84 -14.89 4.73
C CYS A 10 -23.15 -14.20 5.92
N GLY A 11 -22.52 -14.99 6.79
CA GLY A 11 -21.96 -14.58 8.06
C GLY A 11 -20.48 -14.30 7.92
N GLY A 12 -20.16 -13.05 7.61
CA GLY A 12 -18.86 -12.44 7.91
C GLY A 12 -17.70 -13.07 7.15
N GLY A 13 -17.41 -12.53 5.96
CA GLY A 13 -16.05 -12.56 5.43
C GLY A 13 -15.12 -12.12 6.55
N LYS A 14 -14.40 -13.08 7.14
CA LYS A 14 -13.41 -12.82 8.17
C LYS A 14 -12.38 -11.93 7.48
N VAL A 15 -12.50 -10.61 7.67
CA VAL A 15 -11.39 -9.69 7.46
C VAL A 15 -10.31 -10.23 8.38
N LYS A 16 -9.36 -10.99 7.80
CA LYS A 16 -8.22 -11.51 8.54
C LYS A 16 -7.46 -10.29 9.02
N LYS A 17 -7.65 -9.92 10.29
CA LYS A 17 -6.81 -8.95 10.99
C LYS A 17 -5.35 -9.35 10.78
N GLY A 18 -4.64 -8.60 9.93
CA GLY A 18 -3.20 -8.35 9.97
C GLY A 18 -2.22 -9.53 10.09
N SER A 19 -2.62 -10.79 9.94
CA SER A 19 -1.78 -11.95 10.34
C SER A 19 -0.63 -12.28 9.39
N GLY A 20 -0.17 -11.35 8.56
CA GLY A 20 0.90 -11.58 7.58
C GLY A 20 1.93 -10.47 7.45
N ILE A 21 1.74 -9.32 8.13
CA ILE A 21 2.68 -8.19 8.06
C ILE A 21 3.21 -7.88 9.47
N PRO A 22 4.51 -7.54 9.61
CA PRO A 22 5.06 -7.08 10.88
C PRO A 22 4.29 -5.89 11.48
N ASP A 23 4.16 -5.82 12.81
CA ASP A 23 3.43 -4.74 13.50
C ASP A 23 3.91 -3.33 13.14
N TYR A 24 5.22 -3.17 12.88
CA TYR A 24 5.78 -1.88 12.47
C TYR A 24 5.19 -1.39 11.14
N HIS A 25 4.82 -2.31 10.24
CA HIS A 25 4.15 -1.98 8.99
C HIS A 25 2.68 -1.63 9.22
N ALA A 26 1.99 -2.39 10.09
CA ALA A 26 0.59 -2.14 10.45
C ALA A 26 0.36 -0.74 11.03
N ASN A 27 1.34 -0.19 11.78
CA ASN A 27 1.28 1.17 12.31
C ASN A 27 1.22 2.28 11.24
N ASN A 28 1.55 1.99 9.98
CA ASN A 28 1.46 2.95 8.88
C ASN A 28 0.06 2.97 8.23
N PHE A 29 -0.87 2.16 8.72
CA PHE A 29 -2.26 2.12 8.27
C PHE A 29 -3.18 2.73 9.33
N THR A 30 -4.20 3.45 8.89
CA THR A 30 -5.17 4.09 9.79
C THR A 30 -5.79 3.06 10.71
N ASP A 31 -5.80 3.34 12.01
CA ASP A 31 -6.27 2.44 13.07
C ASP A 31 -5.63 1.04 13.09
N LYS A 32 -4.47 0.89 12.41
CA LYS A 32 -3.80 -0.40 12.15
C LYS A 32 -4.70 -1.39 11.41
N LEU A 33 -5.69 -0.88 10.67
CA LEU A 33 -6.61 -1.68 9.88
C LEU A 33 -5.99 -2.00 8.53
N VAL A 34 -5.74 -3.29 8.32
CA VAL A 34 -5.20 -3.82 7.08
C VAL A 34 -6.09 -4.94 6.59
N ASN A 35 -6.52 -4.81 5.34
CA ASN A 35 -7.24 -5.85 4.62
C ASN A 35 -6.24 -6.66 3.79
N MET A 36 -6.06 -7.93 4.15
CA MET A 36 -5.25 -8.86 3.36
C MET A 36 -6.11 -9.47 2.26
N ARG A 37 -5.73 -9.29 1.00
CA ARG A 37 -6.37 -9.96 -0.13
C ARG A 37 -5.38 -10.40 -1.18
N GLN A 38 -5.85 -11.24 -2.08
CA GLN A 38 -5.13 -11.58 -3.30
C GLN A 38 -5.58 -10.66 -4.45
N VAL A 39 -4.62 -10.20 -5.24
CA VAL A 39 -4.90 -9.42 -6.46
C VAL A 39 -5.34 -10.34 -7.60
N ASP A 40 -6.15 -9.79 -8.49
CA ASP A 40 -6.74 -10.55 -9.60
C ASP A 40 -5.78 -10.75 -10.79
N GLY A 41 -4.65 -10.03 -10.79
CA GLY A 41 -3.63 -10.03 -11.84
C GLY A 41 -3.83 -9.00 -12.95
N ASN A 42 -4.90 -8.22 -12.92
CA ASN A 42 -5.19 -7.11 -13.83
C ASN A 42 -4.89 -5.74 -13.21
N GLU A 43 -4.81 -5.69 -11.89
CA GLU A 43 -4.52 -4.49 -11.12
C GLU A 43 -3.12 -3.95 -11.37
N VAL A 44 -3.02 -2.61 -11.34
CA VAL A 44 -1.78 -1.89 -11.54
C VAL A 44 -1.49 -1.05 -10.30
N PHE A 45 -0.26 -1.16 -9.82
CA PHE A 45 0.22 -0.41 -8.66
C PHE A 45 1.44 0.42 -9.01
N TYR A 46 1.62 1.51 -8.28
CA TYR A 46 2.70 2.45 -8.46
C TYR A 46 3.52 2.55 -7.17
N LYS A 47 4.84 2.48 -7.30
CA LYS A 47 5.76 2.81 -6.21
C LYS A 47 6.58 4.01 -6.60
N TYR A 48 6.60 5.01 -5.74
CA TYR A 48 7.49 6.14 -5.86
C TYR A 48 8.77 5.89 -5.06
N HIS A 49 9.93 6.16 -5.66
CA HIS A 49 11.21 5.88 -5.04
C HIS A 49 12.35 6.75 -5.58
N GLY A 50 13.41 6.87 -4.79
CA GLY A 50 14.68 7.47 -5.22
C GLY A 50 15.54 6.50 -6.03
N LYS A 51 16.65 6.99 -6.56
CA LYS A 51 17.57 6.23 -7.42
C LYS A 51 17.98 4.84 -6.88
N THR A 52 18.11 4.68 -5.56
CA THR A 52 18.61 3.45 -4.92
C THR A 52 17.52 2.56 -4.30
N ASN A 53 16.24 2.97 -4.28
CA ASN A 53 15.18 2.27 -3.54
C ASN A 53 14.04 1.74 -4.44
N ARG A 54 14.38 1.19 -5.61
CA ARG A 54 13.36 0.65 -6.54
C ARG A 54 12.54 -0.49 -5.91
N LEU A 55 13.21 -1.41 -5.22
CA LEU A 55 12.60 -2.43 -4.38
C LEU A 55 13.11 -2.18 -2.95
N GLY A 56 12.24 -2.31 -1.94
CA GLY A 56 12.62 -2.20 -0.53
C GLY A 56 13.50 -3.38 -0.10
N ARG A 57 13.64 -3.60 1.21
CA ARG A 57 14.32 -4.80 1.74
C ARG A 57 13.43 -6.04 1.70
N ASP A 58 12.27 -5.95 2.36
CA ASP A 58 11.34 -7.08 2.49
C ASP A 58 9.98 -6.80 1.86
N PHE A 59 9.51 -5.55 1.99
CA PHE A 59 8.22 -5.11 1.47
C PHE A 59 8.34 -3.83 0.65
N ASN A 60 7.38 -3.63 -0.25
CA ASN A 60 7.17 -2.42 -0.99
C ASN A 60 5.84 -1.79 -0.62
N TYR A 61 5.89 -0.51 -0.25
CA TYR A 61 4.70 0.34 -0.26
C TYR A 61 4.36 0.73 -1.69
N VAL A 62 3.10 0.57 -2.05
CA VAL A 62 2.55 0.89 -3.36
C VAL A 62 1.23 1.64 -3.23
N THR A 63 0.81 2.30 -4.29
CA THR A 63 -0.49 2.97 -4.40
C THR A 63 -1.19 2.53 -5.69
N ASN A 64 -2.50 2.72 -5.79
CA ASN A 64 -3.31 2.36 -6.96
C ASN A 64 -3.55 3.55 -7.91
N LYS A 65 -3.06 4.74 -7.57
CA LYS A 65 -3.18 5.95 -8.41
C LYS A 65 -1.84 6.64 -8.62
N LYS A 66 -1.74 7.40 -9.70
CA LYS A 66 -0.62 8.33 -9.92
C LYS A 66 -0.98 9.70 -9.34
N TYR A 67 0.03 10.39 -8.82
CA TYR A 67 -0.08 11.75 -8.32
C TYR A 67 0.50 12.74 -9.32
N ALA A 68 -0.11 13.93 -9.39
CA ALA A 68 0.32 15.02 -10.25
C ALA A 68 1.42 15.89 -9.61
N SER A 69 1.58 15.87 -8.28
CA SER A 69 2.59 16.65 -7.57
C SER A 69 3.16 15.88 -6.38
N GLU A 70 4.39 16.22 -5.97
CA GLU A 70 5.02 15.62 -4.79
C GLU A 70 4.23 15.95 -3.52
N ILE A 71 3.69 17.16 -3.44
CA ILE A 71 2.91 17.63 -2.29
C ILE A 71 1.67 16.75 -2.12
N ALA A 72 0.88 16.57 -3.18
CA ALA A 72 -0.33 15.75 -3.12
C ALA A 72 -0.01 14.29 -2.78
N LEU A 73 1.10 13.76 -3.29
CA LEU A 73 1.56 12.43 -2.95
C LEU A 73 1.90 12.29 -1.45
N ARG A 74 2.67 13.24 -0.91
CA ARG A 74 3.08 13.23 0.49
C ARG A 74 1.91 13.40 1.42
N GLU A 75 0.98 14.30 1.11
CA GLU A 75 -0.23 14.53 1.89
C GLU A 75 -1.11 13.28 1.94
N ASP A 76 -1.33 12.63 0.80
CA ASP A 76 -2.23 11.47 0.70
C ASP A 76 -1.62 10.19 1.30
N LEU A 77 -0.31 9.98 1.11
CA LEU A 77 0.41 8.81 1.64
C LEU A 77 1.07 9.07 3.01
N ALA A 78 0.86 10.25 3.59
CA ALA A 78 1.48 10.71 4.83
C ALA A 78 3.01 10.52 4.89
N ILE A 79 3.71 10.89 3.80
CA ILE A 79 5.17 10.73 3.70
C ILE A 79 5.87 12.03 4.11
N LEU A 80 6.37 12.04 5.35
CA LEU A 80 7.05 13.20 5.93
C LEU A 80 8.31 13.58 5.13
N LYS A 81 8.56 14.89 5.03
CA LYS A 81 9.75 15.43 4.34
C LYS A 81 11.04 15.09 5.08
N GLU A 82 10.99 15.11 6.42
CA GLU A 82 12.16 14.81 7.28
C GLU A 82 12.73 13.40 7.06
N TRP A 83 11.92 12.45 6.57
CA TRP A 83 12.40 11.10 6.25
C TRP A 83 13.37 11.07 5.06
N GLY A 84 13.52 12.19 4.34
CA GLY A 84 14.49 12.32 3.24
C GLY A 84 14.17 11.41 2.04
N VAL A 85 12.94 10.88 1.96
CA VAL A 85 12.52 10.01 0.86
C VAL A 85 12.44 10.83 -0.41
N LYS A 86 13.33 10.52 -1.37
CA LYS A 86 13.33 11.15 -2.70
C LYS A 86 12.30 10.47 -3.61
N MET A 87 11.53 11.26 -4.33
CA MET A 87 10.45 10.84 -5.24
C MET A 87 10.87 11.00 -6.70
N GLU A 88 12.02 10.45 -7.07
CA GLU A 88 12.63 10.70 -8.40
C GLU A 88 12.06 9.82 -9.51
N TYR A 89 11.60 8.62 -9.16
CA TYR A 89 11.12 7.61 -10.09
C TYR A 89 9.81 7.00 -9.62
N VAL A 90 8.96 6.66 -10.57
CA VAL A 90 7.77 5.86 -10.34
C VAL A 90 7.91 4.55 -11.10
N THR A 91 7.83 3.44 -10.38
CA THR A 91 7.77 2.10 -10.98
C THR A 91 6.34 1.60 -10.97
N THR A 92 5.86 1.19 -12.14
CA THR A 92 4.55 0.59 -12.35
C THR A 92 4.68 -0.93 -12.27
N PHE A 93 3.92 -1.55 -11.39
CA PHE A 93 3.85 -2.99 -11.18
C PHE A 93 2.48 -3.51 -11.60
N LYS A 94 2.45 -4.67 -12.23
CA LYS A 94 1.26 -5.48 -12.41
C LYS A 94 1.54 -6.85 -11.78
N PRO A 95 1.21 -7.02 -10.49
CA PRO A 95 1.43 -8.26 -9.79
C PRO A 95 0.64 -9.40 -10.45
N GLN A 96 1.10 -10.63 -10.26
CA GLN A 96 0.42 -11.79 -10.82
C GLN A 96 -0.86 -12.09 -10.01
N LYS A 97 -1.83 -12.74 -10.66
CA LYS A 97 -3.02 -13.22 -9.97
C LYS A 97 -2.62 -14.10 -8.79
N GLY A 98 -3.19 -13.85 -7.62
CA GLY A 98 -2.89 -14.60 -6.41
C GLY A 98 -1.81 -13.97 -5.51
N THR A 99 -1.12 -12.92 -5.97
CA THR A 99 -0.19 -12.14 -5.13
C THR A 99 -0.95 -11.52 -3.96
N TRP A 100 -0.44 -11.69 -2.75
CA TRP A 100 -0.97 -11.09 -1.53
C TRP A 100 -0.59 -9.63 -1.41
N ILE A 101 -1.60 -8.82 -1.08
CA ILE A 101 -1.46 -7.40 -0.77
C ILE A 101 -2.14 -7.10 0.55
N ALA A 102 -1.43 -6.36 1.40
CA ALA A 102 -1.95 -5.72 2.60
C ALA A 102 -2.43 -4.33 2.20
N GLU A 103 -3.74 -4.09 2.21
CA GLU A 103 -4.31 -2.81 1.79
C GLU A 103 -4.94 -2.07 2.96
N GLY A 104 -4.89 -0.76 2.89
CA GLY A 104 -5.61 0.11 3.79
C GLY A 104 -5.38 1.58 3.41
N THR A 105 -5.76 2.46 4.33
CA THR A 105 -5.50 3.89 4.19
C THR A 105 -4.23 4.26 4.94
N ALA A 106 -3.43 5.17 4.37
CA ALA A 106 -2.23 5.68 5.04
C ALA A 106 -2.62 6.38 6.35
N ALA A 107 -2.01 5.98 7.46
CA ALA A 107 -2.23 6.60 8.76
C ALA A 107 -1.70 8.04 8.78
N PRO A 108 -2.30 8.95 9.56
CA PRO A 108 -1.73 10.26 9.81
C PRO A 108 -0.31 10.16 10.38
N GLN A 109 0.59 11.00 9.90
CA GLN A 109 1.96 11.12 10.39
C GLN A 109 2.23 12.54 10.86
N ILE A 110 2.96 12.65 11.96
CA ILE A 110 3.38 13.92 12.56
C ILE A 110 4.89 13.90 12.61
N SER A 111 5.53 14.97 12.15
CA SER A 111 6.98 15.08 12.18
C SER A 111 7.51 15.12 13.61
N SER A 112 8.79 14.77 13.77
CA SER A 112 9.47 14.75 15.07
C SER A 112 9.43 16.11 15.80
N ASP A 113 9.41 17.22 15.05
CA ASP A 113 9.30 18.59 15.56
C ASP A 113 7.85 19.07 15.73
N GLY A 114 6.87 18.28 15.30
CA GLY A 114 5.44 18.60 15.35
C GLY A 114 4.97 19.66 14.35
N LEU A 115 5.85 20.16 13.46
CA LEU A 115 5.52 21.24 12.53
C LEU A 115 4.80 20.75 11.27
N GLU A 116 5.14 19.55 10.80
CA GLU A 116 4.50 18.91 9.65
C GLU A 116 3.52 17.85 10.14
N LYS A 117 2.25 18.01 9.78
CA LYS A 117 1.20 17.04 10.06
C LYS A 117 0.54 16.65 8.74
N LEU A 118 0.77 15.41 8.33
CA LEU A 118 0.16 14.84 7.14
C LEU A 118 -0.96 13.92 7.57
N MET A 119 -2.19 14.23 7.17
CA MET A 119 -3.36 13.47 7.59
C MET A 119 -3.43 12.08 6.93
N GLY A 120 -2.76 11.87 5.80
CA GLY A 120 -2.87 10.63 5.06
C GLY A 120 -4.27 10.42 4.52
N GLY A 121 -4.75 9.17 4.58
CA GLY A 121 -6.06 8.76 4.08
C GLY A 121 -6.04 8.19 2.66
N GLY A 122 -4.95 8.37 1.94
CA GLY A 122 -4.73 7.79 0.62
C GLY A 122 -4.65 6.27 0.66
N TYR A 123 -4.97 5.65 -0.47
CA TYR A 123 -4.80 4.21 -0.62
C TYR A 123 -3.31 3.84 -0.53
N GLN A 124 -3.01 2.92 0.38
CA GLN A 124 -1.70 2.33 0.59
C GLN A 124 -1.81 0.81 0.52
N GLY A 125 -0.94 0.20 -0.29
CA GLY A 125 -0.74 -1.23 -0.37
C GLY A 125 0.66 -1.60 0.11
N LEU A 126 0.79 -2.74 0.77
CA LEU A 126 2.07 -3.34 1.13
C LEU A 126 2.16 -4.73 0.51
N ILE A 127 3.17 -4.93 -0.33
CA ILE A 127 3.39 -6.20 -1.04
C ILE A 127 4.79 -6.72 -0.70
N ASN A 128 4.91 -8.02 -0.45
CA ASN A 128 6.20 -8.68 -0.24
C ASN A 128 7.01 -8.67 -1.54
N ILE A 129 8.30 -8.33 -1.47
CA ILE A 129 9.16 -8.24 -2.66
C ILE A 129 9.35 -9.59 -3.34
N LYS A 130 9.29 -10.70 -2.59
CA LYS A 130 9.32 -12.05 -3.16
C LYS A 130 8.15 -12.32 -4.10
N GLU A 131 7.03 -11.61 -3.90
CA GLU A 131 5.84 -11.68 -4.76
C GLU A 131 5.82 -10.57 -5.84
N LEU A 132 6.87 -9.74 -5.91
CA LEU A 132 7.09 -8.74 -6.95
C LEU A 132 8.40 -9.03 -7.70
N PRO A 133 8.49 -10.15 -8.44
CA PRO A 133 9.65 -10.41 -9.28
C PRO A 133 9.78 -9.33 -10.36
N LYS A 134 10.99 -9.12 -10.89
CA LYS A 134 11.23 -8.09 -11.92
C LYS A 134 10.32 -8.22 -13.15
N SER A 135 9.77 -9.40 -13.42
CA SER A 135 8.80 -9.64 -14.49
C SER A 135 7.45 -8.96 -14.28
N THR A 136 7.07 -8.57 -13.05
CA THR A 136 5.84 -7.79 -12.79
C THR A 136 6.02 -6.29 -13.03
N ILE A 137 7.26 -5.83 -13.23
CA ILE A 137 7.56 -4.44 -13.53
C ILE A 137 7.17 -4.17 -14.97
N ILE A 138 6.17 -3.32 -15.17
CA ILE A 138 5.77 -2.86 -16.50
C ILE A 138 6.76 -1.81 -17.00
N LYS A 139 7.02 -0.80 -16.17
CA LYS A 139 7.91 0.31 -16.52
C LYS A 139 8.38 1.08 -15.29
N THR A 140 9.53 1.72 -15.41
CA THR A 140 10.03 2.72 -14.46
C THR A 140 10.23 4.02 -15.20
N GLU A 141 9.62 5.09 -14.72
CA GLU A 141 9.65 6.42 -15.34
C GLU A 141 10.24 7.42 -14.36
N LYS A 142 10.96 8.42 -14.86
CA LYS A 142 11.36 9.56 -14.03
C LYS A 142 10.11 10.37 -13.72
N VAL A 143 9.91 10.74 -12.47
CA VAL A 143 8.81 11.60 -12.07
C VAL A 143 9.18 13.02 -12.44
N ASN A 144 8.39 13.63 -13.31
CA ASN A 144 8.36 15.08 -13.50
C ASN A 144 7.03 15.54 -12.91
N PHE A 145 7.11 16.21 -11.77
CA PHE A 145 5.99 16.98 -11.23
C PHE A 145 5.90 18.33 -11.95
#